data_AF-A0A7C5ETX7-F1
#
_entry.id   AF-A0A7C5ETX7-F1
#
_cell.length_a   1.000
_cell.length_b   1.000
_cell.length_c   1.000
_cell.angle_alpha   90.00
_cell.angle_beta   90.00
_cell.angle_gamma   90.00
#
_symmetry.space_group_name_H-M   'P 1'
#
loop_
_entity.id
_entity.type
_entity.pdbx_description
1 polymer ?
#
loop_
_entity_poly.entity_id
_entity_poly.type
_entity_poly.pdbx_seq_one_letter_code
_entity_poly.pdbx_strand_id
1 'polypeptide(L)'
;MTGLREPAHQADEAQQAINAALELLTHPNAAHLQESYAKLEQARRLLEQINLPANADPCLEVAFLRTRFFELRKSISLAKELLQCAAEFYESWQQLRRAMETGYGNTNSTGTAPAPGRLVHLEA
;
A
#
# COMPACT_ATOMS: atom_id res chain seq x y z
N MET A 1 14.25 31.80 8.58
CA MET A 1 14.27 30.34 8.87
C MET A 1 12.92 29.65 8.62
N THR A 2 12.05 30.18 7.76
CA THR A 2 10.69 29.65 7.52
C THR A 2 10.60 28.61 6.40
N GLY A 3 11.59 28.52 5.51
CA GLY A 3 11.51 27.67 4.30
C GLY A 3 11.62 26.16 4.49
N LEU A 4 11.97 25.66 5.69
CA LEU A 4 12.13 24.22 5.96
C LEU A 4 11.05 23.62 6.88
N ARG A 5 10.23 24.46 7.53
CA ARG A 5 9.17 23.99 8.44
C ARG A 5 8.01 23.34 7.69
N GLU A 6 7.64 23.89 6.55
CA GLU A 6 6.54 23.37 5.73
C GLU A 6 6.87 22.00 5.11
N PRO A 7 8.06 21.78 4.50
CA PRO A 7 8.49 20.43 4.10
C PRO A 7 8.54 19.41 5.24
N ALA A 8 8.97 19.83 6.44
CA ALA A 8 9.01 18.95 7.60
C ALA A 8 7.60 18.54 8.06
N HIS A 9 6.67 19.50 8.10
CA HIS A 9 5.27 19.26 8.45
C HIS A 9 4.58 18.32 7.45
N GLN A 10 4.77 18.55 6.15
CA GLN A 10 4.24 17.68 5.10
C GLN A 10 4.76 16.24 5.20
N ALA A 11 6.02 16.06 5.63
CA ALA A 11 6.58 14.74 5.87
C ALA A 11 6.04 14.05 7.14
N ASP A 12 5.76 14.82 8.19
CA ASP A 12 5.06 14.31 9.38
C ASP A 12 3.63 13.85 9.02
N GLU A 13 2.89 14.66 8.26
CA GLU A 13 1.56 14.30 7.76
C GLU A 13 1.59 13.06 6.86
N ALA A 14 2.57 12.99 5.95
CA ALA A 14 2.73 11.82 5.08
C ALA A 14 3.00 10.55 5.90
N GLN A 15 3.84 10.62 6.94
CA GLN A 15 4.09 9.50 7.84
C GLN A 15 2.83 9.09 8.60
N GLN A 16 2.05 10.04 9.10
CA GLN A 16 0.79 9.76 9.80
C GLN A 16 -0.21 9.07 8.86
N ALA A 17 -0.35 9.54 7.62
CA ALA A 17 -1.19 8.91 6.62
C ALA A 17 -0.75 7.48 6.29
N ILE A 18 0.57 7.21 6.21
CA ILE A 18 1.11 5.85 6.04
C ILE A 18 0.73 4.97 7.23
N ASN A 19 0.95 5.44 8.47
CA ASN A 19 0.65 4.67 9.67
C ASN A 19 -0.85 4.33 9.76
N ALA A 20 -1.71 5.32 9.53
CA ALA A 20 -3.16 5.12 9.51
C ALA A 20 -3.60 4.16 8.38
N ALA A 21 -2.91 4.17 7.23
CA ALA A 21 -3.17 3.21 6.17
C ALA A 21 -2.82 1.78 6.58
N LEU A 22 -1.71 1.59 7.30
CA LEU A 22 -1.26 0.28 7.78
C LEU A 22 -2.15 -0.25 8.90
N GLU A 23 -2.63 0.61 9.81
CA GLU A 23 -3.57 0.22 10.87
C GLU A 23 -4.86 -0.39 10.31
N LEU A 24 -5.37 0.15 9.19
CA LEU A 24 -6.56 -0.38 8.51
C LEU A 24 -6.36 -1.81 7.95
N LEU A 25 -5.11 -2.21 7.65
CA LEU A 25 -4.80 -3.54 7.13
C LEU A 25 -4.78 -4.62 8.22
N THR A 26 -4.83 -4.26 9.50
CA THR A 26 -4.90 -5.23 10.61
C THR A 26 -6.20 -6.05 10.58
N HIS A 27 -7.28 -5.45 10.09
CA HIS A 27 -8.59 -6.07 9.94
C HIS A 27 -9.15 -5.78 8.54
N PRO A 28 -8.67 -6.48 7.50
CA PRO A 28 -8.98 -6.12 6.13
C PRO A 28 -10.45 -6.40 5.80
N ASN A 29 -11.11 -5.38 5.28
CA ASN A 29 -12.43 -5.47 4.64
C ASN A 29 -12.46 -4.51 3.45
N ALA A 30 -13.50 -4.58 2.62
CA ALA A 30 -13.58 -3.76 1.41
C ALA A 30 -13.43 -2.24 1.67
N ALA A 31 -14.06 -1.72 2.72
CA ALA A 31 -13.98 -0.30 3.07
C ALA A 31 -12.58 0.08 3.59
N HIS A 32 -11.99 -0.74 4.46
CA HIS A 32 -10.65 -0.52 5.01
C HIS A 32 -9.57 -0.58 3.92
N LEU A 33 -9.68 -1.49 2.95
CA LEU A 33 -8.74 -1.57 1.82
C LEU A 33 -8.82 -0.30 0.95
N GLN A 34 -10.04 0.17 0.65
CA GLN A 34 -10.24 1.40 -0.12
C GLN A 34 -9.74 2.64 0.65
N GLU A 35 -10.00 2.72 1.95
CA GLU A 35 -9.55 3.82 2.78
C GLU A 35 -8.02 3.80 2.94
N SER A 36 -7.42 2.63 3.15
CA SER A 36 -5.97 2.45 3.20
C SER A 36 -5.31 2.93 1.91
N TYR A 37 -5.85 2.55 0.75
CA TYR A 37 -5.41 3.07 -0.55
C TYR A 37 -5.47 4.59 -0.63
N ALA A 38 -6.60 5.19 -0.25
CA ALA A 38 -6.79 6.64 -0.28
C ALA A 38 -5.77 7.38 0.61
N LYS A 39 -5.47 6.85 1.80
CA LYS A 39 -4.45 7.42 2.70
C LYS A 39 -3.04 7.30 2.11
N LEU A 40 -2.69 6.18 1.47
CA LEU A 40 -1.39 6.04 0.79
C LEU A 40 -1.26 6.99 -0.39
N GLU A 41 -2.32 7.22 -1.15
CA GLU A 41 -2.33 8.22 -2.22
C GLU A 41 -2.23 9.66 -1.69
N GLN A 42 -2.85 9.96 -0.55
CA GLN A 42 -2.65 11.24 0.15
C GLN A 42 -1.18 11.43 0.55
N ALA A 43 -0.57 10.44 1.21
CA ALA A 43 0.85 10.48 1.59
C ALA A 43 1.77 10.70 0.39
N ARG A 44 1.50 10.02 -0.74
CA ARG A 44 2.25 10.20 -1.99
C ARG A 44 2.14 11.64 -2.50
N ARG A 45 0.93 12.20 -2.59
CA ARG A 45 0.71 13.58 -3.06
C ARG A 45 1.42 14.61 -2.18
N LEU A 46 1.40 14.42 -0.85
CA LEU A 46 2.13 15.29 0.07
C LEU A 46 3.63 15.28 -0.24
N LEU A 47 4.24 14.10 -0.46
CA LEU A 47 5.66 14.00 -0.79
C LEU A 47 6.03 14.49 -2.20
N GLU A 48 5.09 14.48 -3.14
CA GLU A 48 5.27 15.04 -4.49
C GLU A 48 5.22 16.57 -4.49
N GLN A 49 4.48 17.17 -3.55
CA GLN A 49 4.37 18.63 -3.40
C GLN A 49 5.56 19.25 -2.68
N ILE A 50 6.37 18.45 -1.98
CA ILE A 50 7.56 18.95 -1.29
C ILE A 50 8.61 19.39 -2.32
N ASN A 51 8.78 20.70 -2.45
CA ASN A 51 9.88 21.32 -3.17
C ASN A 51 10.96 21.75 -2.19
N LEU A 52 12.08 21.01 -2.16
CA LEU A 52 13.28 21.48 -1.48
C LEU A 52 14.01 22.48 -2.39
N PRO A 53 14.41 23.67 -1.89
CA PRO A 53 15.16 24.62 -2.68
C PRO A 53 16.48 23.98 -3.16
N ALA A 54 16.68 23.96 -4.48
CA ALA A 54 17.86 23.36 -5.12
C ALA A 54 19.17 24.04 -4.70
N ASN A 55 19.08 25.32 -4.31
CA ASN A 55 20.19 26.17 -3.89
C ASN A 55 20.26 26.35 -2.35
N ALA A 56 19.58 25.50 -1.58
CA ALA A 56 19.81 25.49 -0.15
C ALA A 56 21.25 25.07 0.11
N ASP A 57 22.02 25.89 0.83
CA ASP A 57 23.34 25.50 1.31
C ASP A 57 23.23 24.11 1.95
N PRO A 58 24.19 23.19 1.68
CA PRO A 58 24.17 21.84 2.23
C PRO A 58 24.36 21.91 3.75
N CYS A 59 23.28 22.17 4.46
CA CYS A 59 23.21 22.10 5.90
C CYS A 59 22.68 20.72 6.30
N LEU A 60 23.01 20.31 7.53
CA LEU A 60 22.67 19.00 8.07
C LEU A 60 21.15 18.74 8.06
N GLU A 61 20.33 19.78 8.22
CA GLU A 61 18.86 19.69 8.17
C GLU A 61 18.33 19.35 6.78
N VAL A 62 18.88 19.92 5.70
CA VAL A 62 18.46 19.62 4.32
C VAL A 62 18.83 18.20 3.95
N ALA A 63 20.02 17.74 4.35
CA ALA A 63 20.44 16.35 4.15
C ALA A 63 19.52 15.37 4.89
N PHE A 64 19.18 15.67 6.14
CA PHE A 64 18.25 14.88 6.95
C PHE A 64 16.86 14.78 6.29
N LEU A 65 16.30 15.91 5.84
CA LEU A 65 15.01 15.93 5.17
C LEU A 65 15.00 15.14 3.86
N ARG A 66 16.07 15.23 3.06
CA ARG A 66 16.20 14.43 1.83
C ARG A 66 16.18 12.93 2.12
N THR A 67 16.97 12.48 3.10
CA THR A 67 16.98 11.07 3.52
C THR A 67 15.61 10.65 4.02
N ARG A 68 14.96 11.48 4.85
CA ARG A 68 13.63 11.21 5.37
C ARG A 68 12.60 11.05 4.25
N PHE A 69 12.61 11.92 3.24
CA PHE A 69 11.66 11.83 2.12
C PHE A 69 11.90 10.59 1.27
N PHE A 70 13.17 10.20 1.10
CA PHE A 70 13.52 8.95 0.44
C PHE A 70 12.95 7.73 1.18
N GLU A 71 13.12 7.67 2.50
CA GLU A 71 12.58 6.59 3.33
C GLU A 71 11.04 6.57 3.31
N LEU A 72 10.39 7.73 3.33
CA LEU A 72 8.93 7.81 3.23
C LEU A 72 8.42 7.30 1.89
N ARG A 73 9.09 7.64 0.77
CA ARG A 73 8.73 7.11 -0.56
C ARG A 73 8.87 5.60 -0.62
N LYS A 74 9.96 5.05 -0.06
CA LYS A 74 10.15 3.60 0.05
C LYS A 74 9.07 2.94 0.89
N SER A 75 8.72 3.56 2.02
CA SER A 75 7.67 3.08 2.92
C SER A 75 6.31 3.05 2.24
N ILE A 76 5.97 4.03 1.40
CA ILE A 76 4.75 4.01 0.58
C ILE A 76 4.76 2.82 -0.39
N SER A 77 5.87 2.57 -1.09
CA SER A 77 5.97 1.43 -2.00
C SER A 77 5.73 0.10 -1.26
N LEU A 78 6.38 -0.10 -0.11
CA LEU A 78 6.19 -1.29 0.71
C LEU A 78 4.76 -1.41 1.25
N ALA A 79 4.15 -0.30 1.67
CA ALA A 79 2.77 -0.28 2.14
C ALA A 79 1.77 -0.62 1.02
N LYS A 80 2.06 -0.25 -0.24
CA LYS A 80 1.26 -0.66 -1.40
C LYS A 80 1.35 -2.16 -1.68
N GLU A 81 2.52 -2.76 -1.54
CA GLU A 81 2.68 -4.22 -1.64
C GLU A 81 1.88 -4.93 -0.55
N LEU A 82 1.94 -4.45 0.69
CA LEU A 82 1.15 -4.99 1.80
C LEU A 82 -0.36 -4.86 1.57
N LEU A 83 -0.82 -3.71 1.05
CA LEU A 83 -2.22 -3.50 0.68
C LEU A 83 -2.67 -4.50 -0.39
N GLN A 84 -1.82 -4.77 -1.38
CA GLN A 84 -2.11 -5.78 -2.40
C GLN A 84 -2.26 -7.17 -1.77
N CYS A 85 -1.32 -7.60 -0.93
CA CYS A 85 -1.40 -8.87 -0.22
C CYS A 85 -2.68 -8.97 0.64
N ALA A 86 -3.05 -7.89 1.33
CA ALA A 86 -4.26 -7.84 2.15
C ALA A 86 -5.55 -7.94 1.31
N ALA A 87 -5.56 -7.33 0.12
CA ALA A 87 -6.67 -7.43 -0.82
C ALA A 87 -6.82 -8.85 -1.38
N GLU A 88 -5.72 -9.48 -1.80
CA GLU A 88 -5.71 -10.87 -2.28
C GLU A 88 -6.17 -11.85 -1.20
N PHE A 89 -5.71 -11.66 0.04
CA PHE A 89 -6.17 -12.44 1.19
C PHE A 89 -7.67 -12.26 1.43
N TYR A 90 -8.17 -11.02 1.46
CA TYR A 90 -9.58 -10.74 1.66
C TYR A 90 -10.45 -11.36 0.57
N GLU A 91 -10.05 -11.27 -0.69
CA GLU A 91 -10.78 -11.88 -1.81
C GLU A 91 -10.83 -13.40 -1.67
N SER A 92 -9.69 -14.04 -1.39
CA SER A 92 -9.58 -15.49 -1.19
C SER A 92 -10.47 -15.96 -0.03
N TRP A 93 -10.49 -15.20 1.07
CA TRP A 93 -11.36 -15.45 2.21
C TRP A 93 -12.85 -15.35 1.84
N GLN A 94 -13.24 -14.33 1.06
CA GLN A 94 -14.62 -14.20 0.59
C GLN A 94 -15.04 -15.36 -0.32
N GLN A 95 -14.14 -15.85 -1.18
CA GLN A 95 -14.40 -17.03 -2.03
C GLN A 95 -14.63 -18.29 -1.18
N LEU A 96 -13.76 -18.54 -0.19
CA LEU A 96 -13.92 -19.67 0.72
C LEU A 96 -15.22 -19.57 1.51
N ARG A 97 -15.55 -18.38 2.03
CA ARG A 97 -16.79 -18.12 2.75
C ARG A 97 -18.02 -18.44 1.89
N ARG A 98 -18.05 -17.97 0.64
CA ARG A 98 -19.14 -18.29 -0.30
C ARG A 98 -19.26 -19.79 -0.53
N ALA A 99 -18.14 -20.49 -0.75
CA ALA A 99 -18.15 -21.95 -0.94
C ALA A 99 -18.70 -22.70 0.28
N MET A 100 -18.39 -22.24 1.49
CA MET A 100 -18.95 -22.80 2.73
C MET A 100 -20.45 -22.49 2.88
N GLU A 101 -20.87 -21.26 2.58
CA GLU A 101 -22.28 -20.83 2.67
C GLU A 101 -23.17 -21.51 1.63
N THR A 102 -22.67 -21.77 0.42
CA THR A 102 -23.41 -22.51 -0.62
C THR A 102 -23.32 -24.03 -0.47
N GLY A 103 -22.53 -24.52 0.48
CA GLY A 103 -22.13 -25.92 0.63
C GLY A 103 -21.24 -26.42 -0.51
N TYR A 104 -20.47 -27.49 -0.27
CA TYR A 104 -19.75 -28.27 -1.30
C TYR A 104 -20.72 -29.00 -2.27
N GLY A 105 -21.95 -28.50 -2.44
CA GLY A 105 -23.10 -29.23 -2.96
C GLY A 105 -23.61 -28.77 -4.32
N ASN A 106 -22.80 -28.09 -5.14
CA ASN A 106 -23.18 -27.88 -6.54
C ASN A 106 -21.99 -28.13 -7.48
N THR A 107 -21.73 -29.41 -7.75
CA THR A 107 -20.74 -29.90 -8.72
C THR A 107 -21.11 -29.64 -10.18
N ASN A 108 -22.03 -28.71 -10.48
CA ASN A 108 -22.51 -28.46 -11.86
C ASN A 108 -22.34 -27.02 -12.36
N SER A 109 -21.57 -26.17 -11.70
CA SER A 109 -21.08 -24.93 -12.32
C SER A 109 -19.62 -25.11 -12.70
N THR A 110 -19.36 -25.23 -13.99
CA THR A 110 -18.06 -25.05 -14.65
C THR A 110 -17.43 -23.70 -14.27
N GLY A 111 -16.85 -23.64 -13.08
CA GLY A 111 -15.85 -22.66 -12.69
C GLY A 111 -14.53 -23.41 -12.62
N THR A 112 -13.71 -23.23 -13.64
CA THR A 112 -12.36 -23.80 -13.73
C THR A 112 -11.55 -23.33 -12.53
N ALA A 113 -11.43 -24.17 -11.50
CA ALA A 113 -10.43 -23.98 -10.47
C ALA A 113 -9.05 -24.19 -11.13
N PRO A 114 -8.11 -23.23 -11.08
CA PRO A 114 -6.75 -23.53 -11.46
C PRO A 114 -6.20 -24.54 -10.44
N ALA A 115 -6.07 -25.78 -10.87
CA ALA A 115 -5.46 -26.83 -10.06
C ALA A 115 -4.03 -26.42 -9.68
N PRO A 116 -3.61 -26.50 -8.40
CA PRO A 116 -2.24 -26.27 -8.03
C PRO A 116 -1.41 -27.45 -8.53
N GLY A 117 -0.51 -27.20 -9.50
CA GLY A 117 0.52 -28.18 -9.87
C GLY A 117 0.60 -28.63 -11.33
N ARG A 118 -0.03 -27.97 -12.30
CA ARG A 118 0.26 -28.27 -13.72
C ARG A 118 1.53 -27.53 -14.16
N LEU A 119 2.67 -28.23 -14.09
CA LEU A 119 3.91 -27.88 -14.78
C LEU A 119 3.58 -27.54 -16.24
N VAL A 120 3.80 -26.28 -16.62
CA VAL A 120 3.74 -25.83 -18.01
C VAL A 120 4.95 -26.46 -18.71
N HIS A 121 4.70 -27.47 -19.55
CA HIS A 121 5.70 -27.90 -20.53
C HIS A 121 5.92 -26.74 -21.50
N LEU A 122 7.07 -26.09 -21.39
CA LEU A 122 7.63 -25.27 -22.46
C LEU A 122 8.15 -26.25 -23.53
N GLU A 123 7.50 -26.27 -24.69
CA GLU A 123 8.10 -26.91 -25.86
C GLU A 123 9.20 -26.01 -26.43
N ALA A 124 10.23 -26.69 -26.94
CA ALA A 124 11.54 -26.18 -27.34
C ALA A 124 11.53 -25.37 -28.64
#